data_AF-A0A645JEM4-F1
#
_entry.id   AF-A0A645JEM4-F1
#
_cell.length_a   1.000
_cell.length_b   1.000
_cell.length_c   1.000
_cell.angle_alpha   90.00
_cell.angle_beta   90.00
_cell.angle_gamma   90.00
#
_symmetry.space_group_name_H-M   'P 1'
#
loop_
_entity.id
_entity.type
_entity.pdbx_description
1 polymer ?
#
loop_
_entity_poly.entity_id
_entity_poly.type
_entity_poly.pdbx_seq_one_letter_code
_entity_poly.pdbx_strand_id
1 'polypeptide(L)' 'MSIDVAEIHGSFEGELTARSQLIIHATGKVSGKIRYGKLVIDEGGELCGDINALSSERSSQRQQRDEPVLPLSAVAG' A
#
# COMPACT_ATOMS: atom_id res chain seq x y z
N MET A 1 6.50 -17.54 1.91
CA MET A 1 5.71 -17.87 0.70
C MET A 1 5.44 -16.60 -0.09
N SER A 2 5.54 -16.60 -1.42
CA SER A 2 5.28 -15.43 -2.26
C SER A 2 4.07 -15.64 -3.16
N ILE A 3 3.15 -14.68 -3.16
CA ILE A 3 1.94 -14.67 -3.98
C ILE A 3 1.66 -13.25 -4.48
N ASP A 4 0.88 -13.13 -5.53
CA ASP A 4 0.53 -11.82 -6.09
C ASP A 4 -0.57 -11.15 -5.26
N VAL A 5 -1.68 -11.86 -5.01
CA VAL A 5 -2.78 -11.39 -4.15
C VAL A 5 -2.97 -12.36 -3.00
N ALA A 6 -3.10 -11.82 -1.79
CA ALA A 6 -3.29 -12.56 -0.55
C ALA A 6 -4.59 -12.09 0.13
N GLU A 7 -5.46 -13.03 0.49
CA GLU A 7 -6.72 -12.78 1.20
C GLU A 7 -6.78 -13.62 2.47
N ILE A 8 -6.96 -12.97 3.62
CA ILE A 8 -6.96 -13.63 4.93
C ILE A 8 -8.31 -13.43 5.61
N HIS A 9 -9.06 -14.53 5.75
CA HIS A 9 -10.33 -14.56 6.50
C HIS A 9 -10.21 -15.17 7.91
N GLY A 10 -9.11 -15.85 8.18
CA GLY A 10 -8.85 -16.55 9.45
C GLY A 10 -7.53 -16.11 10.07
N SER A 11 -6.83 -17.02 10.73
CA SER A 11 -5.52 -16.72 11.32
C SER A 11 -4.39 -17.19 10.41
N PHE A 12 -3.44 -16.31 10.13
CA PHE A 12 -2.21 -16.60 9.41
C PHE A 12 -1.02 -16.26 10.31
N GLU A 13 -0.12 -17.22 10.48
CA GLU A 13 1.12 -17.02 11.21
C GLU A 13 2.30 -17.50 10.36
N GLY A 14 3.29 -16.64 10.16
CA GLY A 14 4.51 -16.99 9.43
C GLY A 14 5.02 -15.88 8.50
N GLU A 15 5.61 -16.28 7.38
CA GLU A 15 6.21 -15.37 6.40
C GLU A 15 5.41 -15.31 5.09
N LEU A 16 4.82 -14.15 4.82
CA LEU A 16 3.98 -13.87 3.65
C LEU A 16 4.51 -12.68 2.85
N THR A 17 4.71 -12.91 1.57
CA THR A 17 5.06 -11.86 0.60
C THR A 17 3.95 -11.73 -0.44
N ALA A 18 3.10 -10.72 -0.30
CA ALA A 18 2.02 -10.35 -1.19
C ALA A 18 2.47 -9.25 -2.16
N ARG A 19 2.90 -9.61 -3.38
CA ARG A 19 3.55 -8.67 -4.31
C ARG A 19 2.63 -7.57 -4.83
N SER A 20 1.38 -7.90 -5.08
CA SER A 20 0.38 -6.96 -5.60
C SER A 20 -0.50 -6.42 -4.47
N GLN A 21 -1.22 -7.29 -3.77
CA GLN A 21 -2.21 -6.85 -2.76
C GLN A 21 -2.35 -7.86 -1.61
N LEU A 22 -2.46 -7.37 -0.39
CA LEU A 22 -2.83 -8.09 0.81
C LEU A 22 -4.16 -7.53 1.33
N ILE A 23 -5.16 -8.40 1.48
CA ILE A 23 -6.47 -8.11 2.06
C ILE A 23 -6.62 -8.92 3.34
N ILE A 24 -6.93 -8.24 4.44
CA ILE A 24 -7.26 -8.83 5.72
C ILE A 24 -8.72 -8.54 5.99
N HIS A 25 -9.56 -9.56 6.07
CA HIS A 25 -10.98 -9.41 6.35
C HIS A 25 -11.26 -9.19 7.83
N ALA A 26 -12.51 -8.92 8.17
CA ALA A 26 -12.96 -8.58 9.53
C ALA A 26 -12.57 -9.59 10.63
N THR A 27 -12.41 -10.87 10.30
CA THR A 27 -11.95 -11.91 11.26
C THR A 27 -10.51 -12.35 11.00
N GLY A 28 -9.82 -11.68 10.08
CA GLY A 28 -8.46 -11.99 9.68
C GLY A 28 -7.46 -11.58 10.76
N LYS A 29 -6.61 -12.51 11.18
CA LYS A 29 -5.50 -12.27 12.11
C LYS A 29 -4.21 -12.65 11.42
N VAL A 30 -3.30 -11.70 11.24
CA VAL A 30 -2.03 -11.94 10.57
C VAL A 30 -0.90 -11.65 11.55
N SER A 31 -0.04 -12.64 11.79
CA SER A 31 1.14 -12.51 12.65
C SER A 31 2.41 -12.98 11.93
N GLY A 32 3.49 -12.22 12.03
CA GLY A 32 4.82 -12.66 11.56
C GLY A 32 5.49 -11.67 10.62
N LYS A 33 6.18 -12.17 9.58
CA LYS A 33 6.96 -11.37 8.62
C LYS A 33 6.15 -11.16 7.35
N ILE A 34 5.62 -9.96 7.19
CA ILE A 34 4.70 -9.62 6.10
C ILE A 34 5.35 -8.59 5.18
N ARG A 35 5.32 -8.87 3.88
CA ARG A 35 5.75 -7.97 2.82
C ARG A 35 4.61 -7.78 1.84
N TYR A 36 4.15 -6.54 1.62
CA TYR A 36 2.97 -6.29 0.78
C TYR A 36 3.19 -5.18 -0.25
N GLY A 37 2.56 -5.27 -1.41
CA GLY A 37 2.48 -4.16 -2.38
C GLY A 37 1.44 -3.13 -1.96
N LYS A 38 0.17 -3.54 -1.90
CA LYS A 38 -0.97 -2.76 -1.41
C LYS A 38 -1.62 -3.48 -0.23
N LEU A 39 -1.97 -2.74 0.83
CA LEU A 39 -2.60 -3.29 2.03
C LEU A 39 -4.04 -2.80 2.16
N VAL A 40 -4.97 -3.72 2.40
CA VAL A 40 -6.39 -3.47 2.70
C VAL A 40 -6.74 -4.26 3.95
N ILE A 41 -7.33 -3.61 4.94
CA ILE A 41 -7.77 -4.24 6.19
C ILE A 41 -9.20 -3.80 6.44
N ASP A 42 -10.11 -4.76 6.51
CA ASP A 42 -11.50 -4.54 6.91
C ASP A 42 -11.60 -4.35 8.43
N GLU A 43 -12.68 -3.72 8.89
CA GLU A 43 -12.94 -3.49 10.31
C GLU A 43 -12.97 -4.82 11.10
N GLY A 44 -12.12 -4.92 12.13
CA GLY A 44 -11.91 -6.13 12.93
C GLY A 44 -10.68 -6.95 12.53
N GLY A 45 -10.05 -6.66 11.38
CA GLY A 45 -8.82 -7.30 10.97
C GLY A 45 -7.63 -6.91 11.86
N GLU A 46 -6.82 -7.89 12.23
CA GLU A 46 -5.62 -7.73 13.05
C GLU A 46 -4.35 -8.04 12.24
N LEU A 47 -3.34 -7.21 12.40
CA LEU A 47 -2.03 -7.36 11.76
C LEU A 47 -0.92 -7.03 12.75
N CYS A 48 -0.07 -8.01 13.06
CA CYS A 48 1.01 -7.91 14.04
C CYS A 48 2.33 -8.48 13.49
N GLY A 49 3.47 -7.90 13.88
CA GLY A 49 4.80 -8.41 13.55
C GLY A 49 5.66 -7.46 12.70
N ASP A 50 6.56 -8.03 11.89
CA ASP A 50 7.48 -7.30 11.02
C ASP A 50 6.81 -7.08 9.66
N ILE A 51 6.28 -5.88 9.49
CA ILE A 51 5.43 -5.50 8.38
C ILE A 51 6.18 -4.44 7.57
N ASN A 52 6.49 -4.73 6.30
CA ASN A 52 7.10 -3.75 5.41
C ASN A 52 6.38 -3.73 4.06
N ALA A 53 6.20 -2.53 3.53
CA ALA A 53 5.79 -2.38 2.15
C ALA A 53 6.93 -2.89 1.24
N LEU A 54 6.58 -3.69 0.24
CA LEU A 54 7.41 -3.89 -0.93
C LEU A 54 7.45 -2.54 -1.62
N SER A 55 8.54 -1.79 -1.39
CA SER A 55 8.78 -0.49 -2.02
C SER A 55 8.39 -0.60 -3.48
N SER A 56 7.24 -0.02 -3.82
CA SER A 56 6.84 0.11 -5.20
C SER A 56 7.73 1.22 -5.73
N GLU A 57 8.75 0.85 -6.49
CA GLU A 57 9.44 1.76 -7.42
C GLU A 57 8.44 2.20 -8.50
N ARG A 58 7.33 2.82 -8.11
CA ARG A 58 6.28 3.35 -8.98
C ARG A 58 5.25 4.23 -8.27
N SER A 59 5.67 5.02 -7.28
CA SER A 59 4.89 6.19 -6.84
C SER A 59 5.75 7.42 -6.57
N SER A 60 6.59 7.77 -7.55
CA SER A 60 7.05 9.16 -7.74
C SER A 60 6.52 9.77 -9.05
N GLN A 61 5.48 9.19 -9.66
CA GLN A 61 4.99 9.63 -10.98
C GLN A 61 3.50 9.97 -11.05
N ARG A 62 2.86 10.29 -9.91
CA ARG A 62 1.50 10.89 -9.92
C ARG A 62 1.39 12.20 -9.16
N GLN A 63 2.51 12.82 -8.82
CA GLN A 63 2.56 14.23 -8.42
C GLN A 63 3.31 15.03 -9.49
N GLN A 64 2.81 14.95 -10.74
CA GLN A 64 3.13 15.91 -11.78
C GLN A 64 1.81 16.44 -12.34
N ARG A 65 1.49 17.67 -11.92
CA ARG A 65 0.56 18.68 -12.46
C ARG A 65 -0.26 19.33 -11.34
N ASP A 66 0.43 20.08 -10.49
CA ASP A 66 -0.11 21.39 -10.15
C ASP A 66 0.75 22.40 -10.93
N GLU A 67 0.06 23.16 -11.76
CA GLU A 67 0.55 23.94 -12.89
C GLU A 67 1.40 25.13 -12.40
N PRO A 68 2.53 25.51 -13.06
CA PRO A 68 3.16 26.79 -12.74
C PRO A 68 2.23 27.89 -13.26
N VAL A 69 1.49 28.52 -12.34
CA VAL A 69 0.72 29.75 -12.61
C VAL A 69 1.69 30.79 -13.18
N LEU A 70 1.56 31.05 -14.48
CA LEU A 70 2.32 32.08 -15.19
C LEU A 70 2.02 33.44 -14.55
N PRO A 71 3.03 34.25 -14.18
CA PRO A 71 2.78 35.64 -13.83
C PRO A 71 2.37 36.37 -15.11
N LEU A 72 1.16 36.95 -15.10
CA LEU A 72 0.72 37.89 -16.13
C LEU A 72 1.64 39.12 -16.05
N SER A 73 2.70 39.13 -16.86
CA SER A 73 3.48 40.32 -17.13
C SER A 73 2.57 41.32 -17.86
N ALA A 74 2.05 42.31 -17.12
CA ALA A 74 1.37 43.44 -17.71
C ALA A 74 2.41 44.39 -18.33
N VAL A 75 2.28 44.55 -19.64
CA VAL A 75 3.07 45.46 -20.49
C VAL A 75 2.72 46.92 -20.22
N ALA A 76 3.76 47.75 -20.32
CA ALA A 76 3.85 49.20 -20.46
C ALA A 76 2.57 50.05 -20.64
N GLY A 77 2.54 51.15 -19.88
CA GLY A 77 1.81 52.38 -20.14
C GLY A 77 2.47 53.52 -19.40
#